data_AF-A0A5B7D062-F1
#
_entry.id   AF-A0A5B7D062-F1
#
_cell.length_a   1.000
_cell.length_b   1.000
_cell.length_c   1.000
_cell.angle_alpha   90.00
_cell.angle_beta   90.00
_cell.angle_gamma   90.00
#
_symmetry.space_group_name_H-M   'P 1'
#
loop_
_entity.id
_entity.type
_entity.pdbx_description
1 polymer ?
#
loop_
_entity_poly.entity_id
_entity_poly.type
_entity_poly.pdbx_seq_one_letter_code
_entity_poly.pdbx_strand_id
1 'polypeptide(L)'
;MYSVSDLMKCARVCLGRSEQGTRKMGGRVKGGVGITEGRWEPIDSGQLYTYWFQRTVRLTPSAILYHGRTDDEATTLKSAQYLQKELPVRIAKRIMAFRDLPFIVGCNPIILGVHELYLRAFNILNSYEPIKTREDEINYSRKLKELLEDHQDVVTQLASGFRECRRHIQNEELVARFLDKTLTSRLGIRMLAQHHLSLRESKPNYVGIINVSMKLKETIERSCQFVSQVAEHKYGRVPQLKLSGHAEIFMSGVSVLLISYLSLRFGFGLPTSRAYAEYMGGSLDIQAMQGIGTDVYLRLKHINSSNDVEI
;
A
#
# COMPACT_ATOMS: atom_id res chain seq x y z
N MET A 1 19.73 -14.21 12.32
CA MET A 1 19.08 -12.90 12.44
C MET A 1 20.20 -11.87 12.34
N TYR A 2 20.33 -11.18 11.21
CA TYR A 2 21.49 -10.31 10.94
C TYR A 2 21.29 -8.93 11.59
N SER A 3 22.36 -8.34 12.12
CA SER A 3 22.31 -6.99 12.66
C SER A 3 22.11 -5.98 11.53
N VAL A 4 21.39 -4.88 11.79
CA VAL A 4 21.27 -3.73 10.87
C VAL A 4 22.65 -3.19 10.49
N SER A 5 23.64 -3.32 11.38
CA SER A 5 25.05 -2.98 11.10
C SER A 5 25.66 -3.81 9.97
N ASP A 6 25.25 -5.07 9.82
CA ASP A 6 25.84 -6.01 8.86
C ASP A 6 25.31 -5.76 7.44
N LEU A 7 24.02 -5.44 7.34
CA LEU A 7 23.39 -4.98 6.08
C LEU A 7 23.96 -3.62 5.64
N MET A 8 24.15 -2.68 6.57
CA MET A 8 24.74 -1.35 6.30
C MET A 8 26.21 -1.43 5.86
N LYS A 9 27.01 -2.34 6.46
CA LYS A 9 28.39 -2.59 6.03
C LYS A 9 28.44 -3.15 4.60
N CYS A 10 27.51 -4.04 4.24
CA CYS A 10 27.45 -4.61 2.90
C CYS A 10 27.02 -3.58 1.83
N ALA A 11 26.05 -2.72 2.15
CA ALA A 11 25.62 -1.64 1.25
C ALA A 11 26.75 -0.64 0.94
N ARG A 12 27.59 -0.29 1.93
CA ARG A 12 28.80 0.53 1.70
C ARG A 12 29.81 -0.13 0.77
N VAL A 13 30.00 -1.44 0.87
CA VAL A 13 30.93 -2.20 0.02
C VAL A 13 30.42 -2.28 -1.42
N CYS A 14 29.11 -2.41 -1.62
CA CYS A 14 28.50 -2.44 -2.95
C CYS A 14 28.51 -1.07 -3.65
N LEU A 15 28.28 0.03 -2.91
CA LEU A 15 28.31 1.38 -3.47
C LEU A 15 29.74 1.89 -3.74
N GLY A 16 30.71 1.51 -2.90
CA GLY A 16 32.12 1.90 -3.05
C GLY A 16 32.88 1.23 -4.20
N ARG A 17 32.31 0.21 -4.87
CA ARG A 17 32.92 -0.44 -6.04
C ARG A 17 32.51 0.14 -7.40
N SER A 18 31.56 1.08 -7.45
CA SER A 18 31.08 1.65 -8.73
C SER A 18 31.84 2.90 -9.21
N GLU A 19 32.72 3.50 -8.39
CA GLU A 19 33.43 4.74 -8.76
C GLU A 19 34.72 4.55 -9.57
N GLN A 20 35.19 3.32 -9.78
CA GLN A 20 36.36 3.03 -10.61
C GLN A 20 35.97 2.34 -11.91
N GLY A 21 35.44 3.11 -12.87
CA GLY A 21 35.41 2.67 -14.27
C GLY A 21 34.17 3.03 -15.05
N THR A 22 33.97 4.31 -15.38
CA THR A 22 33.29 4.68 -16.63
C THR A 22 33.90 5.95 -17.21
N ARG A 23 34.62 5.78 -18.33
CA ARG A 23 35.06 6.86 -19.21
C ARG A 23 33.83 7.54 -19.83
N LYS A 24 33.94 8.86 -19.98
CA LYS A 24 33.00 9.82 -20.55
C LYS A 24 32.25 9.32 -21.80
N MET A 25 30.92 9.42 -21.77
CA MET A 25 30.10 9.86 -22.91
C MET A 25 28.86 10.58 -22.37
N GLY A 26 28.63 11.78 -22.90
CA GLY A 26 27.59 12.70 -22.45
C GLY A 26 26.18 12.25 -22.84
N GLY A 27 25.29 12.26 -21.86
CA GLY A 27 23.85 12.08 -22.02
C GLY A 27 23.15 12.51 -20.74
N ARG A 28 22.38 13.59 -20.81
CA ARG A 28 21.75 14.25 -19.65
C ARG A 28 20.56 13.44 -19.15
N VAL A 29 20.77 12.59 -18.15
CA VAL A 29 19.69 11.97 -17.36
C VAL A 29 19.35 12.92 -16.20
N LYS A 30 18.16 13.53 -16.24
CA LYS A 30 17.59 14.25 -15.09
C LYS A 30 16.80 13.26 -14.25
N GLY A 31 17.07 13.19 -12.95
CA GLY A 31 16.24 12.48 -11.97
C GLY A 31 16.99 11.48 -11.08
N GLY A 32 18.13 11.89 -10.50
CA GLY A 32 18.71 11.16 -9.37
C GLY A 32 18.04 11.65 -8.09
N VAL A 33 17.40 10.74 -7.34
CA VAL A 33 16.97 11.00 -5.96
C VAL A 33 18.23 11.28 -5.16
N GLY A 34 18.43 12.56 -4.81
CA GLY A 34 19.49 12.97 -3.90
C GLY A 34 19.20 12.35 -2.54
N ILE A 35 19.97 11.33 -2.19
CA ILE A 35 20.01 10.81 -0.83
C ILE A 35 20.77 11.86 -0.02
N THR A 36 20.04 12.81 0.60
CA THR A 36 20.64 13.79 1.49
C THR A 36 21.31 13.05 2.65
N GLU A 37 22.60 13.32 2.87
CA GLU A 37 23.41 12.89 4.02
C GLU A 37 22.82 13.45 5.33
N GLY A 38 21.76 12.81 5.82
CA GLY A 38 21.38 12.88 7.22
C GLY A 38 22.15 11.83 8.00
N ARG A 39 22.86 12.22 9.05
CA ARG A 39 23.46 11.30 10.01
C ARG A 39 22.32 10.64 10.80
N TRP A 40 21.92 9.43 10.40
CA TRP A 40 20.82 8.70 11.04
C TRP A 40 21.32 7.96 12.28
N GLU A 41 20.64 8.16 13.42
CA GLU A 41 20.85 7.33 14.59
C GLU A 41 20.26 5.92 14.37
N PRO A 42 20.95 4.85 14.80
CA PRO A 42 20.41 3.50 14.72
C PRO A 42 19.09 3.42 15.49
N ILE A 43 18.06 2.83 14.88
CA ILE A 43 16.79 2.55 15.58
C ILE A 43 17.09 1.67 16.79
N ASP A 44 16.57 2.04 17.96
CA ASP A 44 16.57 1.14 19.10
C ASP A 44 15.79 -0.12 18.73
N SER A 45 16.53 -1.21 18.58
CA SER A 45 15.95 -2.50 18.21
C SER A 45 14.93 -2.96 19.25
N GLY A 46 15.09 -2.58 20.53
CA GLY A 46 14.15 -2.88 21.61
C GLY A 46 12.76 -2.26 21.38
N GLN A 47 12.70 -0.99 21.00
CA GLN A 47 11.45 -0.32 20.65
C GLN A 47 10.74 -1.02 19.47
N LEU A 48 11.47 -1.37 18.41
CA LEU A 48 10.89 -2.06 17.25
C LEU A 48 10.29 -3.43 17.62
N TYR A 49 10.98 -4.22 18.45
CA TYR A 49 10.46 -5.52 18.91
C TYR A 49 9.18 -5.35 19.75
N THR A 50 9.10 -4.31 20.57
CA THR A 50 7.92 -4.02 21.39
C THR A 50 6.66 -3.85 20.52
N TYR A 51 6.75 -3.10 19.42
CA TYR A 51 5.64 -2.93 18.48
C TYR A 51 5.37 -4.19 17.65
N TRP A 52 6.41 -4.95 17.29
CA TRP A 52 6.26 -6.17 16.49
C TRP A 52 5.40 -7.23 17.18
N PHE A 53 5.55 -7.40 18.51
CA PHE A 53 4.77 -8.37 19.29
C PHE A 53 3.30 -7.96 19.50
N GLN A 54 2.93 -6.72 19.22
CA GLN A 54 1.55 -6.27 19.37
C GLN A 54 0.64 -6.88 18.29
N ARG A 55 -0.60 -7.20 18.68
CA ARG A 55 -1.62 -7.66 17.74
C ARG A 55 -2.13 -6.47 16.93
N THR A 56 -2.21 -6.65 15.62
CA THR A 56 -2.84 -5.68 14.71
C THR A 56 -4.33 -5.95 14.66
N VAL A 57 -5.15 -4.92 14.74
CA VAL A 57 -6.61 -5.08 14.62
C VAL A 57 -6.95 -5.41 13.17
N ARG A 58 -7.76 -6.44 12.92
CA ARG A 58 -8.23 -6.70 11.56
C ARG A 58 -9.20 -5.57 11.18
N LEU A 59 -8.84 -4.83 10.13
CA LEU A 59 -9.70 -3.77 9.61
C LEU A 59 -10.83 -4.41 8.83
N THR A 60 -12.03 -4.44 9.41
CA THR A 60 -13.25 -4.64 8.64
C THR A 60 -13.74 -3.28 8.17
N PRO A 61 -14.30 -3.16 6.95
CA PRO A 61 -14.93 -1.92 6.51
C PRO A 61 -15.97 -1.38 7.49
N SER A 62 -16.66 -2.29 8.23
CA SER A 62 -17.60 -1.95 9.30
C SER A 62 -16.93 -1.26 10.50
N ALA A 63 -15.73 -1.69 10.91
CA ALA A 63 -14.96 -1.04 11.98
C ALA A 63 -14.50 0.39 11.59
N ILE A 64 -14.27 0.62 10.29
CA ILE A 64 -13.94 1.95 9.75
C ILE A 64 -15.19 2.85 9.74
N LEU A 65 -16.36 2.31 9.37
CA LEU A 65 -17.65 3.03 9.35
C LEU A 65 -18.13 3.49 10.74
N TYR A 66 -17.78 2.79 11.81
CA TYR A 66 -18.22 3.12 13.18
C TYR A 66 -17.73 4.49 13.67
N HIS A 67 -16.69 5.06 13.03
CA HIS A 67 -16.11 6.36 13.38
C HIS A 67 -16.74 7.53 12.59
N GLY A 68 -17.98 7.41 12.10
CA GLY A 68 -18.39 8.17 10.92
C GLY A 68 -19.80 8.73 10.90
N ARG A 69 -20.30 9.28 12.01
CA ARG A 69 -21.41 10.23 11.94
C ARG A 69 -21.01 11.58 12.53
N THR A 70 -21.23 12.62 11.72
CA THR A 70 -21.19 14.07 11.99
C THR A 70 -19.81 14.74 12.07
N ASP A 71 -19.79 16.02 11.68
CA ASP A 71 -18.69 17.02 11.69
C ASP A 71 -18.10 17.27 13.10
N ASP A 72 -17.92 16.22 13.88
CA ASP A 72 -17.47 16.29 15.25
C ASP A 72 -15.94 16.25 15.29
N GLU A 73 -15.35 17.37 15.72
CA GLU A 73 -13.92 17.51 15.94
C GLU A 73 -13.36 16.39 16.85
N ALA A 74 -14.18 15.88 17.78
CA ALA A 74 -13.80 14.77 18.64
C ALA A 74 -13.64 13.44 17.87
N THR A 75 -14.38 13.26 16.78
CA THR A 75 -14.30 12.05 15.95
C THR A 75 -13.00 12.04 15.14
N THR A 76 -12.62 13.17 14.54
CA THR A 76 -11.33 13.32 13.85
C THR A 76 -10.16 13.13 14.80
N LEU A 77 -10.24 13.68 16.02
CA LEU A 77 -9.22 13.53 17.05
C LEU A 77 -9.06 12.07 17.50
N LYS A 78 -10.17 11.37 17.77
CA LYS A 78 -10.17 9.94 18.11
C LYS A 78 -9.57 9.09 16.98
N SER A 79 -9.92 9.42 15.73
CA SER A 79 -9.34 8.77 14.55
C SER A 79 -7.83 8.96 14.50
N ALA A 80 -7.32 10.17 14.71
CA ALA A 80 -5.89 10.44 14.74
C ALA A 80 -5.16 9.67 15.85
N GLN A 81 -5.74 9.64 17.06
CA GLN A 81 -5.20 8.87 18.19
C GLN A 81 -5.17 7.37 17.91
N TYR A 82 -6.19 6.84 17.23
CA TYR A 82 -6.21 5.45 16.77
C TYR A 82 -5.09 5.18 15.76
N LEU A 83 -4.92 6.04 14.76
CA LEU A 83 -3.86 5.93 13.76
C LEU A 83 -2.46 5.99 14.40
N GLN A 84 -2.26 6.88 15.37
CA GLN A 84 -0.99 7.01 16.11
C GLN A 84 -0.60 5.73 16.84
N LYS A 85 -1.58 4.98 17.36
CA LYS A 85 -1.34 3.67 18.01
C LYS A 85 -1.14 2.54 16.99
N GLU A 86 -1.95 2.52 15.93
CA GLU A 86 -2.05 1.37 15.03
C GLU A 86 -0.99 1.37 13.91
N LEU A 87 -0.64 2.54 13.35
CA LEU A 87 0.29 2.63 12.21
C LEU A 87 1.73 2.17 12.54
N PRO A 88 2.34 2.56 13.67
CA PRO A 88 3.67 2.07 14.06
C PRO A 88 3.74 0.55 14.16
N VAL A 89 2.70 -0.09 14.73
CA VAL A 89 2.60 -1.56 14.82
C VAL A 89 2.63 -2.21 13.44
N ARG A 90 1.82 -1.70 12.50
CA ARG A 90 1.73 -2.25 11.14
C ARG A 90 3.05 -2.09 10.38
N ILE A 91 3.70 -0.93 10.53
CA ILE A 91 4.99 -0.65 9.89
C ILE A 91 6.10 -1.50 10.51
N ALA A 92 6.14 -1.67 11.84
CA ALA A 92 7.10 -2.55 12.50
C ALA A 92 7.03 -3.98 11.96
N LYS A 93 5.83 -4.52 11.76
CA LYS A 93 5.64 -5.84 11.15
C LYS A 93 6.14 -5.92 9.71
N ARG A 94 6.04 -4.82 8.94
CA ARG A 94 6.62 -4.77 7.58
C ARG A 94 8.14 -4.75 7.64
N ILE A 95 8.73 -3.92 8.51
CA ILE A 95 10.19 -3.87 8.71
C ILE A 95 10.74 -5.26 9.03
N MET A 96 10.11 -5.99 9.96
CA MET A 96 10.52 -7.35 10.29
C MET A 96 10.42 -8.31 9.10
N ALA A 97 9.36 -8.20 8.30
CA ALA A 97 9.23 -9.01 7.09
C ALA A 97 10.35 -8.75 6.06
N PHE A 98 10.88 -7.53 5.97
CA PHE A 98 12.06 -7.24 5.13
C PHE A 98 13.33 -7.89 5.68
N ARG A 99 13.48 -7.95 7.01
CA ARG A 99 14.62 -8.60 7.68
C ARG A 99 14.61 -10.12 7.56
N ASP A 100 13.43 -10.71 7.34
CA ASP A 100 13.25 -12.14 7.11
C ASP A 100 13.49 -12.57 5.66
N LEU A 101 13.71 -11.62 4.73
CA LEU A 101 14.03 -11.95 3.34
C LEU A 101 15.41 -12.62 3.21
N PRO A 102 15.61 -13.48 2.20
CA PRO A 102 16.93 -14.03 1.90
C PRO A 102 17.96 -12.92 1.73
N PHE A 103 19.17 -13.10 2.28
CA PHE A 103 20.21 -12.07 2.32
C PHE A 103 20.47 -11.44 0.94
N ILE A 104 20.59 -12.27 -0.11
CA ILE A 104 20.82 -11.81 -1.49
C ILE A 104 19.70 -10.91 -2.03
N VAL A 105 18.46 -11.10 -1.57
CA VAL A 105 17.32 -10.26 -1.93
C VAL A 105 17.32 -8.98 -1.08
N GLY A 106 17.57 -9.09 0.22
CA GLY A 106 17.64 -7.94 1.13
C GLY A 106 18.76 -6.95 0.81
N CYS A 107 19.86 -7.44 0.22
CA CYS A 107 20.98 -6.60 -0.23
C CYS A 107 20.75 -5.92 -1.59
N ASN A 108 19.66 -6.23 -2.31
CA ASN A 108 19.35 -5.50 -3.54
C ASN A 108 19.08 -4.02 -3.21
N PRO A 109 19.70 -3.06 -3.92
CA PRO A 109 19.61 -1.64 -3.57
C PRO A 109 18.17 -1.08 -3.64
N ILE A 110 17.32 -1.61 -4.51
CA ILE A 110 15.92 -1.20 -4.61
C ILE A 110 15.13 -1.72 -3.41
N ILE A 111 15.29 -3.00 -3.07
CA ILE A 111 14.63 -3.61 -1.89
C ILE A 111 15.11 -2.95 -0.60
N LEU A 112 16.41 -2.67 -0.49
CA LEU A 112 16.99 -1.97 0.65
C LEU A 112 16.45 -0.55 0.77
N GLY A 113 16.34 0.19 -0.33
CA GLY A 113 15.73 1.53 -0.33
C GLY A 113 14.27 1.52 0.16
N VAL A 114 13.48 0.52 -0.23
CA VAL A 114 12.11 0.34 0.30
C VAL A 114 12.15 0.03 1.80
N HIS A 115 13.06 -0.84 2.26
CA HIS A 115 13.22 -1.13 3.68
C HIS A 115 13.57 0.14 4.49
N GLU A 116 14.45 1.00 3.96
CA GLU A 116 14.79 2.30 4.56
C GLU A 116 13.61 3.27 4.60
N LEU A 117 12.73 3.28 3.59
CA LEU A 117 11.50 4.07 3.62
C LEU A 117 10.59 3.67 4.78
N TYR A 118 10.41 2.36 5.02
CA TYR A 118 9.61 1.88 6.17
C TYR A 118 10.27 2.21 7.50
N LEU A 119 11.60 2.08 7.62
CA LEU A 119 12.35 2.48 8.81
C LEU A 119 12.17 3.97 9.12
N ARG A 120 12.28 4.83 8.09
CA ARG A 120 12.06 6.27 8.19
C ARG A 120 10.64 6.58 8.64
N ALA A 121 9.64 5.94 8.03
CA ALA A 121 8.24 6.12 8.41
C ALA A 121 8.00 5.74 9.88
N PHE A 122 8.59 4.64 10.34
CA PHE A 122 8.49 4.21 11.74
C PHE A 122 9.06 5.25 12.71
N ASN A 123 10.26 5.78 12.41
CA ASN A 123 10.90 6.81 13.24
C ASN A 123 10.08 8.09 13.28
N ILE A 124 9.58 8.55 12.13
CA ILE A 124 8.73 9.73 12.04
C ILE A 124 7.44 9.54 12.84
N LEU A 125 6.78 8.38 12.73
CA LEU A 125 5.52 8.16 13.45
C LEU A 125 5.71 8.06 14.97
N ASN A 126 6.84 7.51 15.42
CA ASN A 126 7.18 7.40 16.84
C ASN A 126 7.76 8.69 17.44
N SER A 127 8.14 9.68 16.62
CA SER A 127 8.66 10.95 17.14
C SER A 127 7.55 11.91 17.59
N TYR A 128 6.28 11.62 17.30
CA TYR A 128 5.16 12.47 17.70
C TYR A 128 4.71 12.18 19.13
N GLU A 129 4.53 13.24 19.92
CA GLU A 129 3.88 13.16 21.22
C GLU A 129 2.40 12.73 21.08
N PRO A 130 1.78 12.18 22.15
CA PRO A 130 0.38 11.78 22.13
C PRO A 130 -0.53 12.93 21.69
N ILE A 131 -1.31 12.71 20.63
CA ILE A 131 -2.19 13.73 20.02
C ILE A 131 -3.30 14.09 21.01
N LYS A 132 -3.35 15.35 21.46
CA LYS A 132 -4.35 15.86 22.41
C LYS A 132 -5.18 16.99 21.85
N THR A 133 -4.59 17.80 20.98
CA THR A 133 -5.22 19.01 20.44
C THR A 133 -5.52 18.88 18.95
N ARG A 134 -6.37 19.77 18.45
CA ARG A 134 -6.65 19.91 17.02
C ARG A 134 -5.39 20.26 16.21
N GLU A 135 -4.51 21.07 16.76
CA GLU A 135 -3.27 21.47 16.10
C GLU A 135 -2.32 20.27 15.92
N ASP A 136 -2.20 19.42 16.95
CA ASP A 136 -1.46 18.16 16.87
C ASP A 136 -2.00 17.27 15.75
N GLU A 137 -3.33 17.16 15.66
CA GLU A 137 -3.98 16.34 14.64
C GLU A 137 -3.78 16.91 13.23
N ILE A 138 -3.84 18.24 13.04
CA ILE A 138 -3.50 18.89 11.76
C ILE A 138 -2.06 18.59 11.35
N ASN A 139 -1.13 18.71 12.31
CA ASN A 139 0.29 18.48 12.08
C ASN A 139 0.58 17.01 11.76
N TYR A 140 -0.09 16.09 12.45
CA TYR A 140 -0.01 14.66 12.20
C TYR A 140 -0.61 14.30 10.83
N SER A 141 -1.79 14.83 10.48
CA SER A 141 -2.44 14.69 9.18
C SER A 141 -1.53 15.14 8.02
N ARG A 142 -0.86 16.29 8.15
CA ARG A 142 0.09 16.78 7.14
C ARG A 142 1.23 15.77 6.93
N LYS A 143 1.81 15.27 8.02
CA LYS A 143 2.89 14.28 7.96
C LYS A 143 2.43 12.94 7.39
N LEU A 144 1.22 12.49 7.73
CA LEU A 144 0.63 11.29 7.15
C LEU A 144 0.47 11.41 5.64
N LYS A 145 0.07 12.58 5.14
CA LYS A 145 -0.03 12.84 3.70
C LYS A 145 1.34 12.74 3.01
N GLU A 146 2.37 13.36 3.58
CA GLU A 146 3.75 13.24 3.07
C GLU A 146 4.22 11.78 3.04
N LEU A 147 4.00 11.01 4.11
CA LEU A 147 4.35 9.59 4.16
C LEU A 147 3.63 8.76 3.08
N LEU A 148 2.36 9.06 2.79
CA LEU A 148 1.59 8.39 1.74
C LEU A 148 2.13 8.67 0.33
N GLU A 149 2.63 9.89 0.11
CA GLU A 149 3.25 10.34 -1.14
C GLU A 149 4.64 9.71 -1.32
N ASP A 150 5.48 9.72 -0.27
CA ASP A 150 6.80 9.06 -0.27
C ASP A 150 6.70 7.56 -0.59
N HIS A 151 5.62 6.91 -0.15
CA HIS A 151 5.42 5.47 -0.35
C HIS A 151 4.65 5.13 -1.64
N GLN A 152 4.35 6.08 -2.53
CA GLN A 152 3.49 5.86 -3.70
C GLN A 152 4.05 4.77 -4.65
N ASP A 153 5.37 4.77 -4.86
CA ASP A 153 6.06 3.91 -5.83
C ASP A 153 6.58 2.58 -5.26
N VAL A 154 6.34 2.30 -3.98
CA VAL A 154 6.84 1.09 -3.30
C VAL A 154 6.48 -0.20 -4.05
N VAL A 155 5.27 -0.32 -4.60
CA VAL A 155 4.85 -1.52 -5.34
C VAL A 155 5.70 -1.71 -6.60
N THR A 156 5.98 -0.62 -7.32
CA THR A 156 6.82 -0.62 -8.52
C THR A 156 8.27 -0.95 -8.18
N GLN A 157 8.80 -0.35 -7.11
CA GLN A 157 10.16 -0.61 -6.63
C GLN A 157 10.32 -2.08 -6.21
N LEU A 158 9.38 -2.63 -5.44
CA LEU A 158 9.39 -4.05 -5.08
C LEU A 158 9.32 -4.93 -6.33
N ALA A 159 8.42 -4.64 -7.27
CA ALA A 159 8.30 -5.39 -8.52
C ALA A 159 9.63 -5.40 -9.32
N SER A 160 10.30 -4.25 -9.42
CA SER A 160 11.61 -4.16 -10.10
C SER A 160 12.71 -4.91 -9.34
N GLY A 161 12.81 -4.72 -8.03
CA GLY A 161 13.83 -5.36 -7.20
C GLY A 161 13.71 -6.89 -7.18
N PHE A 162 12.49 -7.42 -7.02
CA PHE A 162 12.28 -8.87 -7.10
C PHE A 162 12.53 -9.44 -8.49
N ARG A 163 12.27 -8.66 -9.55
CA ARG A 163 12.60 -9.07 -10.93
C ARG A 163 14.10 -9.22 -11.14
N GLU A 164 14.91 -8.32 -10.59
CA GLU A 164 16.39 -8.39 -10.63
C GLU A 164 16.92 -9.58 -9.82
N CYS A 165 16.34 -9.81 -8.64
CA CYS A 165 16.74 -10.90 -7.77
C CYS A 165 16.22 -12.28 -8.20
N ARG A 166 15.30 -12.36 -9.18
CA ARG A 166 14.56 -13.59 -9.52
C ARG A 166 15.47 -14.80 -9.75
N ARG A 167 16.62 -14.63 -10.40
CA ARG A 167 17.59 -15.71 -10.68
C ARG A 167 18.22 -16.32 -9.42
N HIS A 168 18.18 -15.59 -8.31
CA HIS A 168 18.80 -15.97 -7.03
C HIS A 168 17.78 -16.47 -6.00
N ILE A 169 16.49 -16.48 -6.36
CA ILE A 169 15.40 -16.90 -5.49
C ILE A 169 15.15 -18.39 -5.74
N GLN A 170 15.51 -19.22 -4.77
CA GLN A 170 15.26 -20.67 -4.84
C GLN A 170 13.82 -21.02 -4.46
N ASN A 171 13.22 -20.25 -3.55
CA ASN A 171 11.86 -20.47 -3.06
C ASN A 171 10.94 -19.31 -3.48
N GLU A 172 10.23 -19.49 -4.60
CA GLU A 172 9.28 -18.49 -5.11
C GLU A 172 8.07 -18.28 -4.17
N GLU A 173 7.69 -19.30 -3.39
CA GLU A 173 6.58 -19.22 -2.43
C GLU A 173 6.88 -18.27 -1.28
N LEU A 174 8.13 -18.19 -0.83
CA LEU A 174 8.55 -17.21 0.17
C LEU A 174 8.30 -15.78 -0.34
N VAL A 175 8.67 -15.50 -1.59
CA VAL A 175 8.51 -14.20 -2.22
C VAL A 175 7.03 -13.87 -2.43
N ALA A 176 6.24 -14.82 -2.90
CA ALA A 176 4.79 -14.67 -3.03
C ALA A 176 4.14 -14.31 -1.69
N ARG A 177 4.42 -15.09 -0.63
CA ARG A 177 3.90 -14.82 0.72
C ARG A 177 4.36 -13.48 1.28
N PHE A 178 5.60 -13.06 1.01
CA PHE A 178 6.10 -11.75 1.39
C PHE A 178 5.33 -10.63 0.68
N LEU A 179 5.18 -10.73 -0.65
CA LEU A 179 4.48 -9.75 -1.48
C LEU A 179 3.02 -9.63 -1.06
N ASP A 180 2.31 -10.75 -0.92
CA ASP A 180 0.89 -10.75 -0.53
C ASP A 180 0.70 -10.07 0.83
N LYS A 181 1.49 -10.44 1.84
CA LYS A 181 1.44 -9.80 3.17
C LYS A 181 1.80 -8.32 3.12
N THR A 182 2.78 -7.94 2.30
CA THR A 182 3.24 -6.54 2.23
C THR A 182 2.27 -5.66 1.47
N LEU A 183 1.71 -6.14 0.36
CA LEU A 183 0.73 -5.41 -0.44
C LEU A 183 -0.60 -5.25 0.30
N THR A 184 -1.09 -6.29 0.98
CA THR A 184 -2.32 -6.22 1.80
C THR A 184 -2.13 -5.34 3.03
N SER A 185 -0.99 -5.46 3.74
CA SER A 185 -0.68 -4.56 4.86
C SER A 185 -0.58 -3.10 4.41
N ARG A 186 0.02 -2.85 3.24
CA ARG A 186 0.10 -1.50 2.66
C ARG A 186 -1.27 -0.97 2.26
N LEU A 187 -2.13 -1.79 1.67
CA LEU A 187 -3.53 -1.44 1.40
C LEU A 187 -4.23 -0.99 2.69
N GLY A 188 -4.14 -1.79 3.77
CA GLY A 188 -4.78 -1.45 5.05
C GLY A 188 -4.25 -0.15 5.66
N ILE A 189 -2.93 0.08 5.64
CA ILE A 189 -2.31 1.33 6.10
C ILE A 189 -2.84 2.53 5.28
N ARG A 190 -2.86 2.41 3.95
CA ARG A 190 -3.33 3.47 3.07
C ARG A 190 -4.82 3.74 3.26
N MET A 191 -5.65 2.71 3.41
CA MET A 191 -7.07 2.86 3.69
C MET A 191 -7.31 3.64 4.99
N LEU A 192 -6.61 3.29 6.07
CA LEU A 192 -6.73 4.00 7.35
C LEU A 192 -6.33 5.47 7.25
N ALA A 193 -5.14 5.73 6.69
CA ALA A 193 -4.61 7.07 6.55
C ALA A 193 -5.50 7.92 5.63
N GLN A 194 -5.90 7.39 4.48
CA GLN A 194 -6.78 8.10 3.55
C GLN A 194 -8.17 8.33 4.13
N HIS A 195 -8.72 7.37 4.89
CA HIS A 195 -9.98 7.54 5.60
C HIS A 195 -9.91 8.73 6.53
N HIS A 196 -8.90 8.76 7.41
CA HIS A 196 -8.67 9.86 8.35
C HIS A 196 -8.54 11.21 7.64
N LEU A 197 -7.70 11.29 6.59
CA LEU A 197 -7.52 12.52 5.82
C LEU A 197 -8.81 12.98 5.13
N SER A 198 -9.65 12.04 4.69
CA SER A 198 -10.93 12.34 4.03
C SER A 198 -12.04 12.68 5.03
N LEU A 199 -11.88 12.44 6.34
CA LEU A 199 -12.90 12.82 7.34
C LEU A 199 -13.09 14.35 7.42
N ARG A 200 -12.10 15.13 7.00
CA ARG A 200 -12.17 16.60 6.93
C ARG A 200 -12.86 17.10 5.67
N GLU A 201 -12.91 16.27 4.64
CA GLU A 201 -13.52 16.64 3.37
C GLU A 201 -15.03 16.35 3.46
N SER A 202 -15.83 17.39 3.69
CA SER A 202 -17.29 17.24 3.66
C SER A 202 -17.74 16.96 2.21
N LYS A 203 -17.95 15.68 1.92
CA LYS A 203 -18.46 15.19 0.63
C LYS A 203 -19.83 14.54 0.84
N PRO A 204 -20.86 14.91 0.08
CA PRO A 204 -22.18 14.32 0.24
C PRO A 204 -22.14 12.82 -0.07
N ASN A 205 -22.80 12.03 0.76
CA ASN A 205 -22.85 10.54 0.69
C ASN A 205 -21.51 9.84 0.98
N TYR A 206 -20.50 10.55 1.48
CA TYR A 206 -19.22 9.97 1.88
C TYR A 206 -19.00 10.08 3.38
N VAL A 207 -18.41 9.03 3.94
CA VAL A 207 -17.87 8.99 5.30
C VAL A 207 -16.38 8.64 5.17
N GLY A 208 -15.55 9.68 5.15
CA GLY A 208 -14.16 9.56 4.72
C GLY A 208 -14.07 8.98 3.31
N ILE A 209 -13.39 7.84 3.16
CA ILE A 209 -13.26 7.13 1.86
C ILE A 209 -14.43 6.22 1.50
N ILE A 210 -15.41 6.07 2.38
CA ILE A 210 -16.53 5.14 2.21
C ILE A 210 -17.70 5.88 1.57
N ASN A 211 -18.13 5.45 0.39
CA ASN A 211 -19.35 5.95 -0.23
C ASN A 211 -20.53 5.11 0.30
N VAL A 212 -21.47 5.76 1.00
CA VAL A 212 -22.63 5.12 1.63
C VAL A 212 -23.65 4.68 0.58
N SER A 213 -23.71 5.38 -0.55
CA SER A 213 -24.62 5.11 -1.66
C SER A 213 -23.84 4.95 -2.96
N MET A 214 -22.86 4.03 -2.99
CA MET A 214 -22.07 3.79 -4.20
C MET A 214 -22.94 3.12 -5.25
N LYS A 215 -23.04 3.76 -6.43
CA LYS A 215 -23.58 3.13 -7.63
C LYS A 215 -22.48 2.31 -8.29
N LEU A 216 -22.60 0.99 -8.24
CA LEU A 216 -21.59 0.08 -8.77
C LEU A 216 -21.35 0.30 -10.27
N LYS A 217 -22.43 0.55 -11.03
CA LYS A 217 -22.38 0.82 -12.47
C LYS A 217 -21.43 1.97 -12.82
N GLU A 218 -21.56 3.11 -12.14
CA GLU A 218 -20.74 4.29 -12.40
C GLU A 218 -19.24 4.05 -12.11
N THR A 219 -18.94 3.23 -11.10
CA THR A 219 -17.55 2.86 -10.76
C THR A 219 -16.93 1.95 -11.82
N ILE A 220 -17.71 0.97 -12.30
CA ILE A 220 -17.28 0.07 -13.37
C ILE A 220 -17.09 0.89 -14.66
N GLU A 221 -18.03 1.76 -15.02
CA GLU A 221 -17.95 2.62 -16.20
C GLU A 221 -16.70 3.51 -16.18
N ARG A 222 -16.37 4.13 -15.04
CA ARG A 222 -15.14 4.91 -14.88
C ARG A 222 -13.88 4.07 -15.13
N SER A 223 -13.85 2.85 -14.59
CA SER A 223 -12.73 1.92 -14.78
C SER A 223 -12.62 1.46 -16.23
N CYS A 224 -13.76 1.18 -16.86
CA CYS A 224 -13.90 0.85 -18.27
C CYS A 224 -13.39 1.97 -19.19
N GLN A 225 -13.77 3.22 -18.92
CA GLN A 225 -13.32 4.40 -19.67
C GLN A 225 -11.80 4.55 -19.59
N PHE A 226 -11.25 4.43 -18.40
CA PHE A 226 -9.81 4.49 -18.17
C PHE A 226 -9.07 3.41 -18.96
N VAL A 227 -9.46 2.14 -18.83
CA VAL A 227 -8.84 1.03 -19.57
C VAL A 227 -9.00 1.20 -21.09
N SER A 228 -10.14 1.73 -21.54
CA SER A 228 -10.38 2.05 -22.96
C SER A 228 -9.39 3.06 -23.49
N GLN A 229 -9.13 4.15 -22.76
CA GLN A 229 -8.15 5.17 -23.15
C GLN A 229 -6.74 4.58 -23.31
N VAL A 230 -6.32 3.68 -22.41
CA VAL A 230 -5.01 3.03 -22.56
C VAL A 230 -4.98 1.97 -23.63
N ALA A 231 -6.08 1.24 -23.86
CA ALA A 231 -6.18 0.32 -24.97
C ALA A 231 -6.12 1.07 -26.32
N GLU A 232 -6.82 2.19 -26.45
CA GLU A 232 -6.79 3.05 -27.64
C GLU A 232 -5.39 3.60 -27.89
N HIS A 233 -4.75 4.16 -26.86
CA HIS A 233 -3.40 4.69 -26.99
C HIS A 233 -2.37 3.61 -27.39
N LYS A 234 -2.51 2.39 -26.88
CA LYS A 234 -1.52 1.32 -27.10
C LYS A 234 -1.77 0.48 -28.35
N TYR A 235 -3.04 0.23 -28.68
CA TYR A 235 -3.45 -0.71 -29.72
C TYR A 235 -4.26 -0.05 -30.85
N GLY A 236 -4.60 1.24 -30.74
CA GLY A 236 -5.40 1.98 -31.72
C GLY A 236 -6.85 1.52 -31.83
N ARG A 237 -7.29 0.58 -30.97
CA ARG A 237 -8.62 -0.02 -30.97
C ARG A 237 -9.05 -0.35 -29.54
N VAL A 238 -10.34 -0.25 -29.31
CA VAL A 238 -10.98 -0.57 -28.02
C VAL A 238 -12.06 -1.62 -28.27
N PRO A 239 -12.15 -2.69 -27.44
CA PRO A 239 -13.24 -3.65 -27.55
C PRO A 239 -14.57 -2.99 -27.17
N GLN A 240 -15.67 -3.43 -27.80
CA GLN A 240 -17.00 -3.00 -27.37
C GLN A 240 -17.30 -3.50 -25.96
N LEU A 241 -17.61 -2.59 -25.05
CA LEU A 241 -17.94 -2.90 -23.67
C LEU A 241 -19.45 -3.03 -23.51
N LYS A 242 -19.91 -4.18 -23.01
CA LYS A 242 -21.32 -4.45 -22.71
C LYS A 242 -21.46 -4.68 -21.21
N LEU A 243 -22.17 -3.79 -20.53
CA LEU A 243 -22.53 -3.95 -19.12
C LEU A 243 -23.94 -4.57 -19.06
N SER A 244 -24.05 -5.70 -18.36
CA SER A 244 -25.31 -6.44 -18.18
C SER A 244 -25.50 -6.79 -16.70
N GLY A 245 -26.75 -6.98 -16.28
CA GLY A 245 -27.11 -7.31 -14.90
C GLY A 245 -27.80 -6.17 -14.15
N HIS A 246 -27.85 -6.26 -12.82
CA HIS A 246 -28.53 -5.31 -11.95
C HIS A 246 -27.77 -3.96 -11.91
N ALA A 247 -28.12 -3.08 -12.84
CA ALA A 247 -27.52 -1.76 -13.04
C ALA A 247 -27.78 -0.75 -11.90
N GLU A 248 -28.67 -1.08 -10.96
CA GLU A 248 -29.12 -0.20 -9.86
C GLU A 248 -28.79 -0.75 -8.46
N ILE A 249 -27.75 -1.57 -8.31
CA ILE A 249 -27.31 -1.97 -6.98
C ILE A 249 -26.59 -0.78 -6.31
N PHE A 250 -27.21 -0.26 -5.25
CA PHE A 250 -26.56 0.60 -4.27
C PHE A 250 -25.82 -0.28 -3.28
N MET A 251 -24.51 -0.08 -3.14
CA MET A 251 -23.72 -0.72 -2.10
C MET A 251 -22.95 0.33 -1.32
N SER A 252 -22.85 0.17 0.00
CA SER A 252 -21.82 0.88 0.75
C SER A 252 -20.47 0.27 0.41
N GLY A 253 -19.52 1.07 -0.08
CA GLY A 253 -18.28 0.55 -0.62
C GLY A 253 -17.13 1.55 -0.50
N VAL A 254 -15.91 1.02 -0.36
CA VAL A 254 -14.70 1.84 -0.36
C VAL A 254 -14.28 2.10 -1.80
N SER A 255 -14.28 3.36 -2.22
CA SER A 255 -13.85 3.76 -3.58
C SER A 255 -12.32 3.82 -3.64
N VAL A 256 -11.61 2.70 -3.45
CA VAL A 256 -10.14 2.71 -3.56
C VAL A 256 -9.71 2.33 -4.97
N LEU A 257 -9.48 3.34 -5.81
CA LEU A 257 -8.74 3.16 -7.06
C LEU A 257 -7.25 3.01 -6.71
N LEU A 258 -6.85 1.80 -6.32
CA LEU A 258 -5.50 1.51 -5.82
C LEU A 258 -4.56 0.89 -6.85
N ILE A 259 -4.97 0.81 -8.12
CA ILE A 259 -4.13 0.24 -9.17
C ILE A 259 -3.60 1.40 -10.00
N SER A 260 -2.40 1.87 -9.67
CA SER A 260 -1.65 2.72 -10.57
C SER A 260 -1.34 1.93 -11.84
N TYR A 261 -1.45 2.58 -13.00
CA TYR A 261 -1.17 2.00 -14.33
C TYR A 261 0.16 1.23 -14.40
N LEU A 262 1.12 1.61 -13.55
CA LEU A 262 2.46 1.05 -13.50
C LEU A 262 2.49 -0.38 -12.92
N SER A 263 1.56 -0.74 -12.01
CA SER A 263 1.44 -2.10 -11.48
C SER A 263 1.03 -3.14 -12.54
N LEU A 264 0.36 -2.72 -13.62
CA LEU A 264 0.02 -3.61 -14.74
C LEU A 264 1.27 -4.04 -15.54
N ARG A 265 2.33 -3.23 -15.62
CA ARG A 265 3.52 -3.53 -16.45
C ARG A 265 4.38 -4.68 -15.92
N PHE A 266 4.25 -5.03 -14.65
CA PHE A 266 5.09 -6.06 -14.00
C PHE A 266 4.34 -7.36 -13.70
N GLY A 267 3.09 -7.52 -14.15
CA GLY A 267 2.29 -8.72 -13.90
C GLY A 267 1.71 -8.83 -12.49
N PHE A 268 1.73 -7.74 -11.72
CA PHE A 268 1.22 -7.70 -10.34
C PHE A 268 -0.30 -7.49 -10.26
N GLY A 269 -0.96 -7.15 -11.37
CA GLY A 269 -2.39 -6.80 -11.37
C GLY A 269 -3.27 -7.89 -10.74
N LEU A 270 -3.14 -9.12 -11.23
CA LEU A 270 -4.00 -10.22 -10.78
C LEU A 270 -3.70 -10.69 -9.35
N PRO A 271 -2.44 -11.00 -8.95
CA PRO A 271 -2.14 -11.40 -7.58
C PRO A 271 -2.54 -10.32 -6.57
N THR A 272 -2.28 -9.04 -6.89
CA THR A 272 -2.66 -7.91 -6.03
C THR A 272 -4.17 -7.80 -5.90
N SER A 273 -4.91 -7.90 -7.02
CA SER A 273 -6.37 -7.81 -7.01
C SER A 273 -7.00 -8.94 -6.19
N ARG A 274 -6.47 -10.17 -6.29
CA ARG A 274 -6.91 -11.31 -5.48
C ARG A 274 -6.65 -11.07 -3.99
N ALA A 275 -5.42 -10.70 -3.64
CA ALA A 275 -5.04 -10.43 -2.25
C ALA A 275 -5.90 -9.32 -1.64
N TYR A 276 -6.30 -8.31 -2.44
CA TYR A 276 -7.19 -7.23 -2.01
C TYR A 276 -8.63 -7.70 -1.83
N ALA A 277 -9.17 -8.51 -2.74
CA ALA A 277 -10.50 -9.09 -2.61
C ALA A 277 -10.59 -9.97 -1.35
N GLU A 278 -9.62 -10.85 -1.13
CA GLU A 278 -9.54 -11.72 0.04
C GLU A 278 -9.37 -10.92 1.35
N TYR A 279 -8.57 -9.85 1.33
CA TYR A 279 -8.41 -8.95 2.47
C TYR A 279 -9.74 -8.36 2.93
N MET A 280 -10.60 -7.99 1.98
CA MET A 280 -11.96 -7.46 2.23
C MET A 280 -13.01 -8.56 2.50
N GLY A 281 -12.60 -9.83 2.65
CA GLY A 281 -13.50 -10.95 2.91
C GLY A 281 -14.25 -11.44 1.66
N GLY A 282 -13.77 -11.08 0.47
CA GLY A 282 -14.26 -11.53 -0.82
C GLY A 282 -13.35 -12.59 -1.46
N SER A 283 -13.43 -12.73 -2.79
CA SER A 283 -12.60 -13.65 -3.57
C SER A 283 -12.48 -13.22 -5.04
N LEU A 284 -11.44 -13.68 -5.73
CA LEU A 284 -11.23 -13.44 -7.17
C LEU A 284 -10.89 -14.76 -7.89
N ASP A 285 -11.84 -15.27 -8.68
CA ASP A 285 -11.68 -16.51 -9.46
C ASP A 285 -11.55 -16.22 -10.95
N ILE A 286 -10.87 -17.12 -11.66
CA ILE A 286 -10.65 -17.03 -13.10
C ILE A 286 -10.98 -18.38 -13.73
N GLN A 287 -11.75 -18.35 -14.81
CA GLN A 287 -12.05 -19.52 -15.62
C GLN A 287 -11.63 -19.22 -17.06
N ALA A 288 -10.56 -19.87 -17.52
CA ALA A 288 -10.06 -19.70 -18.87
C ALA A 288 -10.58 -20.85 -19.76
N MET A 289 -11.19 -20.48 -20.88
CA MET A 289 -11.58 -21.39 -21.96
C MET A 289 -10.60 -21.21 -23.11
N GLN A 290 -9.68 -22.17 -23.25
CA GLN A 290 -8.59 -22.09 -24.24
C GLN A 290 -9.15 -21.92 -25.66
N GLY A 291 -8.70 -20.87 -26.36
CA GLY A 291 -9.16 -20.55 -27.70
C GLY A 291 -10.48 -19.78 -27.79
N ILE A 292 -11.16 -19.52 -26.67
CA ILE A 292 -12.42 -18.77 -26.62
C ILE A 292 -12.25 -17.46 -25.85
N GLY A 293 -11.87 -17.53 -24.57
CA GLY A 293 -11.83 -16.37 -23.69
C GLY A 293 -11.58 -16.71 -22.23
N THR A 294 -11.70 -15.70 -21.36
CA THR A 294 -11.47 -15.83 -19.93
C THR A 294 -12.54 -15.08 -19.14
N ASP A 295 -13.22 -15.79 -18.26
CA ASP A 295 -14.18 -15.22 -17.31
C ASP A 295 -13.50 -14.95 -15.97
N VAL A 296 -13.72 -13.76 -15.41
CA VAL A 296 -13.15 -13.33 -14.13
C VAL A 296 -14.28 -12.96 -13.18
N TYR A 297 -14.34 -13.64 -12.04
CA TYR A 297 -15.38 -13.47 -11.03
C TYR A 297 -14.82 -12.78 -9.80
N LEU A 298 -15.21 -11.52 -9.58
CA LEU A 298 -14.91 -10.76 -8.36
C LEU A 298 -16.11 -10.83 -7.40
N ARG A 299 -15.88 -11.30 -6.19
CA ARG A 299 -16.87 -11.28 -5.10
C ARG A 299 -16.35 -10.39 -3.97
N LEU A 300 -17.19 -9.51 -3.47
CA LEU A 300 -16.88 -8.61 -2.34
C LEU A 300 -18.02 -8.70 -1.32
N LYS A 301 -17.69 -8.67 -0.03
CA LYS A 301 -18.69 -8.65 1.04
C LYS A 301 -19.35 -7.27 1.09
N HIS A 302 -20.68 -7.25 1.18
CA HIS A 302 -21.42 -6.01 1.44
C HIS A 302 -21.15 -5.53 2.88
N ILE A 303 -21.00 -4.22 3.06
CA ILE A 303 -20.77 -3.65 4.39
C ILE A 303 -22.13 -3.53 5.11
N ASN A 304 -22.53 -4.54 5.86
CA ASN A 304 -23.71 -4.46 6.71
C ASN A 304 -23.32 -3.87 8.07
N SER A 305 -24.01 -2.82 8.48
CA SER A 305 -23.80 -2.08 9.74
C SER A 305 -24.18 -2.86 11.02
N SER A 306 -24.51 -4.15 10.95
CA SER A 306 -25.20 -4.84 12.05
C SER A 306 -24.53 -6.07 12.68
N ASN A 307 -23.59 -6.78 12.02
CA ASN A 307 -23.26 -8.16 12.47
C ASN A 307 -21.78 -8.52 12.69
N ASP A 308 -20.82 -7.59 12.62
CA ASP A 308 -19.39 -7.92 12.84
C ASP A 308 -18.79 -7.19 14.07
N VAL A 309 -19.51 -7.18 15.19
CA VAL A 309 -19.01 -6.72 16.50
C VAL A 309 -19.11 -7.86 17.51
N GLU A 310 -18.16 -8.79 17.44
CA GLU A 310 -17.67 -9.44 18.66
C GLU A 310 -16.28 -8.86 18.91
N ILE A 311 -16.18 -8.07 19.99
CA ILE A 311 -14.92 -7.64 20.62
C ILE A 311 -14.46 -8.78 21.52
#